data_AF-A0A948BTH4-F1
#
_entry.id   AF-A0A948BTH4-F1
#
_cell.length_a   1.000
_cell.length_b   1.000
_cell.length_c   1.000
_cell.angle_alpha   90.00
_cell.angle_beta   90.00
_cell.angle_gamma   90.00
#
_symmetry.space_group_name_H-M   'P 1'
#
loop_
_entity.id
_entity.type
_entity.pdbx_description
1 polymer ?
#
loop_
_entity_poly.entity_id
_entity_poly.type
_entity_poly.pdbx_seq_one_letter_code
_entity_poly.pdbx_strand_id
1 'polypeptide(L)'
;MGAIFEASCNRCGLQFDYSDGGGFYYDRYRCEDCGETIAVTVDRDLNDAPPPTIELCRCGGRFTLNAKPRCPDCRLTDITTGEVILFED
;
A
#
# COMPACT_ATOMS: atom_id res chain seq x y z
N MET A 1 8.04 -8.59 5.49
CA MET A 1 8.11 -9.21 4.16
C MET A 1 6.97 -8.65 3.36
N GLY A 2 7.30 -7.97 2.26
CA GLY A 2 6.32 -7.47 1.31
C GLY A 2 5.98 -8.55 0.30
N ALA A 3 4.88 -8.38 -0.41
CA ALA A 3 4.51 -9.21 -1.54
C ALA A 3 3.68 -8.40 -2.54
N ILE A 4 3.78 -8.79 -3.80
CA ILE A 4 2.93 -8.28 -4.89
C ILE A 4 1.85 -9.32 -5.15
N PHE A 5 0.60 -8.86 -5.19
CA PHE A 5 -0.58 -9.69 -5.40
C PHE A 5 -1.28 -9.29 -6.68
N GLU A 6 -1.85 -10.26 -7.39
CA GLU A 6 -2.85 -9.97 -8.41
C GLU A 6 -4.18 -9.58 -7.74
N ALA A 7 -4.93 -8.67 -8.35
CA ALA A 7 -6.26 -8.28 -7.92
C ALA A 7 -7.21 -8.01 -9.08
N SER A 8 -8.50 -8.21 -8.83
CA SER A 8 -9.59 -7.84 -9.73
C SER A 8 -10.59 -6.96 -9.00
N CYS A 9 -10.97 -5.82 -9.59
CA CYS A 9 -12.03 -4.98 -9.06
C CYS A 9 -13.39 -5.61 -9.32
N ASN A 10 -14.16 -5.85 -8.27
CA ASN A 10 -15.49 -6.48 -8.37
C ASN A 10 -16.56 -5.54 -8.95
N ARG A 11 -16.20 -4.28 -9.22
CA ARG A 11 -17.11 -3.24 -9.72
C ARG A 11 -16.89 -2.89 -11.18
N CYS A 12 -15.65 -2.60 -11.59
CA CYS A 12 -15.34 -2.28 -12.99
C CYS A 12 -14.66 -3.42 -13.76
N GLY A 13 -14.26 -4.50 -13.09
CA GLY A 13 -13.56 -5.62 -13.71
C GLY A 13 -12.09 -5.37 -14.03
N LEU A 14 -11.54 -4.20 -13.67
CA LEU A 14 -10.11 -3.92 -13.86
C LEU A 14 -9.26 -4.95 -13.09
N GLN A 15 -8.36 -5.60 -13.81
CA GLN A 15 -7.29 -6.42 -13.24
C GLN A 15 -6.06 -5.54 -13.03
N PHE A 16 -5.43 -5.65 -11.87
CA PHE A 16 -4.26 -4.86 -11.50
C PHE A 16 -3.44 -5.59 -10.44
N ASP A 17 -2.21 -5.17 -10.26
CA ASP A 17 -1.34 -5.64 -9.18
C ASP A 17 -1.32 -4.63 -8.02
N TYR A 18 -1.08 -5.14 -6.81
CA TYR A 18 -0.77 -4.27 -5.68
C TYR A 18 0.26 -4.91 -4.76
N SER A 19 1.18 -4.08 -4.25
CA SER A 19 2.13 -4.48 -3.22
C SER A 19 1.50 -4.31 -1.85
N ASP A 20 1.70 -5.28 -0.95
CA ASP A 20 1.28 -5.21 0.45
C ASP A 20 2.37 -5.74 1.38
N GLY A 21 2.35 -5.30 2.64
CA GLY A 21 3.45 -5.52 3.57
C GLY A 21 4.65 -4.57 3.32
N GLY A 22 5.66 -4.69 4.18
CA GLY A 22 6.88 -3.88 4.15
C GLY A 22 8.15 -4.73 4.24
N GLY A 23 9.29 -4.10 4.00
CA GLY A 23 10.61 -4.75 4.09
C GLY A 23 11.23 -4.65 5.48
N PHE A 24 12.48 -5.06 5.58
CA PHE A 24 13.27 -4.90 6.81
C PHE A 24 13.57 -3.43 7.14
N TYR A 25 13.78 -2.60 6.12
CA TYR A 25 14.28 -1.21 6.25
C TYR A 25 13.26 -0.14 5.88
N TYR A 26 12.03 -0.54 5.54
CA TYR A 26 10.99 0.41 5.14
C TYR A 26 9.61 -0.08 5.54
N ASP A 27 8.77 0.88 5.85
CA ASP A 27 7.35 0.69 5.99
C ASP A 27 6.63 1.19 4.73
N ARG A 28 5.64 0.44 4.28
CA ARG A 28 4.81 0.81 3.14
C ARG A 28 3.52 1.43 3.63
N TYR A 29 3.29 2.68 3.24
CA TYR A 29 2.04 3.37 3.52
C TYR A 29 1.19 3.42 2.27
N ARG A 30 -0.12 3.31 2.43
CA ARG A 30 -1.09 3.40 1.36
C ARG A 30 -2.08 4.53 1.62
N CYS A 31 -2.41 5.28 0.58
CA CYS A 31 -3.39 6.36 0.66
C CYS A 31 -4.78 5.78 0.90
N GLU A 32 -5.47 6.27 1.93
CA GLU A 32 -6.81 5.85 2.30
C GLU A 32 -7.86 6.22 1.26
N ASP A 33 -7.59 7.10 0.29
CA ASP A 33 -8.59 7.58 -0.67
C ASP A 33 -8.36 7.08 -2.09
N CYS A 34 -7.11 7.05 -2.57
CA CYS A 34 -6.80 6.63 -3.94
C CYS A 34 -6.01 5.31 -4.03
N GLY A 35 -5.45 4.82 -2.93
CA GLY A 35 -4.67 3.58 -2.91
C GLY A 35 -3.21 3.72 -3.38
N GLU A 36 -2.73 4.92 -3.70
CA GLU A 36 -1.31 5.19 -3.99
C GLU A 36 -0.45 4.72 -2.81
N THR A 37 0.71 4.13 -3.09
CA THR A 37 1.64 3.64 -2.07
C THR A 37 2.94 4.40 -2.08
N ILE A 38 3.51 4.61 -0.90
CA ILE A 38 4.87 5.12 -0.72
C ILE A 38 5.65 4.19 0.21
N ALA A 39 6.96 4.08 -0.03
CA ALA A 39 7.88 3.43 0.90
C ALA A 39 8.57 4.51 1.73
N VAL A 40 8.52 4.35 3.05
CA VAL A 40 9.19 5.24 3.99
C VAL A 40 10.27 4.43 4.69
N THR A 41 11.52 4.84 4.51
CA THR A 41 12.64 4.21 5.21
C THR A 41 12.48 4.40 6.72
N VAL A 42 12.59 3.30 7.45
CA VAL A 42 12.53 3.30 8.91
C VAL A 42 13.78 2.67 9.47
N ASP A 43 14.43 3.37 10.41
CA ASP A 43 15.50 2.82 11.21
C ASP A 43 14.87 2.18 12.45
N ARG A 44 14.79 0.85 12.45
CA ARG A 44 14.14 0.08 13.52
C ARG A 44 15.06 -0.18 14.72
N ASP A 45 16.34 0.17 14.61
CA ASP A 45 17.32 0.08 15.69
C ASP A 45 17.23 1.29 16.64
N LEU A 46 16.63 2.39 16.17
CA LEU A 46 16.27 3.54 16.98
C LEU A 46 14.93 3.33 17.70
N ASN A 47 14.99 2.76 18.91
CA ASN A 47 13.83 2.51 19.78
C ASN A 47 12.96 3.76 20.08
N ASP A 48 13.51 4.96 19.94
CA ASP A 48 12.82 6.24 20.19
C ASP A 48 12.73 7.13 18.92
N ALA A 49 12.86 6.53 17.72
CA ALA A 49 12.68 7.29 16.49
C ALA A 49 11.27 7.93 16.46
N PRO A 50 11.15 9.25 16.22
CA PRO A 50 9.84 9.85 16.02
C PRO A 50 9.18 9.20 14.80
N PRO A 51 7.84 9.08 14.77
CA PRO A 51 7.14 8.60 13.60
C PRO A 51 7.52 9.46 12.38
N PRO A 52 7.66 8.86 11.19
CA PRO A 52 8.00 9.62 10.00
C PRO A 52 6.91 10.65 9.72
N THR A 53 7.32 11.86 9.35
CA THR A 53 6.38 12.86 8.85
C THR A 53 6.08 12.55 7.39
N ILE A 54 4.82 12.26 7.10
CA ILE A 54 4.37 11.88 5.76
C ILE A 54 3.44 12.97 5.24
N GLU A 55 3.81 13.55 4.10
CA GLU A 55 3.00 14.53 3.38
C GLU A 55 1.68 13.92 2.87
N LEU A 56 0.69 14.78 2.59
CA LEU A 56 -0.56 14.33 1.99
C LEU A 56 -0.33 13.73 0.60
N CYS A 57 -1.15 12.75 0.24
CA CYS A 57 -1.18 12.22 -1.11
C CYS A 57 -1.55 13.31 -2.11
N ARG A 58 -1.10 13.19 -3.36
CA ARG A 58 -1.45 14.10 -4.46
C ARG A 58 -2.96 14.22 -4.69
N CYS A 59 -3.74 13.23 -4.28
CA CYS A 59 -5.21 13.29 -4.33
C CYS A 59 -5.85 14.05 -3.15
N GLY A 60 -5.06 14.49 -2.16
CA GLY A 60 -5.50 15.12 -0.91
C GLY A 60 -5.69 14.15 0.26
N GLY A 61 -5.58 12.84 0.03
CA GLY A 61 -5.79 11.81 1.05
C GLY A 61 -4.60 11.56 1.98
N ARG A 62 -4.86 10.84 3.07
CA ARG A 62 -3.83 10.50 4.07
C ARG A 62 -3.22 9.13 3.79
N PHE A 63 -1.94 8.98 4.07
CA PHE A 63 -1.23 7.71 4.00
C PHE A 63 -1.26 6.99 5.34
N THR A 64 -1.62 5.70 5.35
CA THR A 64 -1.63 4.85 6.54
C THR A 64 -1.04 3.47 6.26
N LEU A 65 -0.52 2.80 7.29
CA LEU A 65 0.12 1.48 7.16
C LEU A 65 -0.86 0.35 6.82
N ASN A 66 -2.13 0.48 7.24
CA ASN A 66 -3.13 -0.58 7.14
C ASN A 66 -4.26 -0.24 6.16
N ALA A 67 -4.05 0.74 5.30
CA ALA A 67 -5.02 1.10 4.28
C ALA A 67 -5.18 -0.04 3.27
N LYS A 68 -6.43 -0.41 3.00
CA LYS A 68 -6.76 -1.46 2.03
C LYS A 68 -6.36 -1.05 0.61
N PRO A 69 -5.93 -2.00 -0.23
CA PRO A 69 -5.77 -1.76 -1.66
C PRO A 69 -7.07 -1.23 -2.27
N ARG A 70 -6.93 -0.31 -3.23
CA ARG A 70 -8.04 0.30 -3.95
C ARG A 70 -7.85 0.09 -5.44
N CYS A 71 -8.94 -0.14 -6.15
CA CYS A 71 -8.95 -0.18 -7.60
C CYS A 71 -8.40 1.15 -8.17
N PRO A 72 -7.40 1.13 -9.07
CA PRO A 72 -6.84 2.36 -9.67
C PRO A 72 -7.87 3.24 -10.37
N ASP A 73 -8.87 2.63 -11.01
CA ASP A 73 -9.90 3.36 -11.76
C ASP A 73 -11.03 3.88 -10.87
N CYS A 74 -11.61 2.99 -10.05
CA CYS A 74 -12.82 3.29 -9.29
C CYS A 74 -12.56 3.76 -7.86
N ARG A 75 -11.33 3.61 -7.37
CA ARG A 75 -10.90 3.82 -5.98
C ARG A 75 -11.62 2.98 -4.94
N LEU A 76 -12.46 2.01 -5.34
CA LEU A 76 -13.17 1.14 -4.40
C LEU A 76 -12.21 0.09 -3.82
N THR A 77 -12.44 -0.28 -2.56
CA THR A 77 -11.74 -1.38 -1.88
C THR A 77 -12.40 -2.73 -2.13
N ASP A 78 -13.44 -2.77 -2.96
CA ASP A 78 -14.18 -3.98 -3.31
C ASP A 78 -13.43 -4.72 -4.43
N ILE A 79 -12.41 -5.46 -4.01
CA ILE A 79 -11.51 -6.18 -4.89
C ILE A 79 -11.37 -7.62 -4.42
N THR A 80 -11.14 -8.52 -5.37
CA THR A 80 -10.77 -9.91 -5.10
C THR A 80 -9.27 -10.04 -5.28
N THR A 81 -8.56 -10.39 -4.20
CA THR A 81 -7.12 -10.69 -4.22
C THR A 81 -6.90 -12.11 -4.73
N GLY A 82 -6.02 -12.25 -5.72
CA GLY A 82 -5.58 -13.52 -6.30
C GLY A 82 -4.28 -14.03 -5.68
N GLU A 83 -3.46 -14.68 -6.49
CA GLU A 83 -2.20 -15.29 -6.05
C GLU A 83 -1.09 -14.25 -5.80
N VAL A 84 -0.11 -14.63 -4.98
CA VAL A 84 1.13 -13.87 -4.82
C VAL A 84 1.95 -14.02 -6.10
N ILE A 85 2.29 -12.90 -6.72
CA ILE A 85 3.14 -12.83 -7.91
C ILE A 85 4.61 -12.89 -7.49
N LEU A 86 5.00 -12.09 -6.49
CA LEU A 86 6.39 -11.91 -6.05
C LEU A 86 6.46 -11.62 -4.54
N PHE A 87 7.53 -12.08 -3.89
CA PHE A 87 7.90 -11.65 -2.54
C PHE A 87 8.93 -10.52 -2.62
N GLU A 88 8.78 -9.52 -1.75
CA GLU A 88 9.70 -8.39 -1.62
C GLU A 88 10.43 -8.46 -0.26
N ASP A 89 11.75 -8.31 -0.29
CA ASP A 89 12.65 -8.28 0.88
C ASP A 89 12.88 -6.86 1.44
#